data_AF-A0A0J9BWL3-F1
#
_entry.id   AF-A0A0J9BWL3-F1
#
_cell.length_a   1.000
_cell.length_b   1.000
_cell.length_c   1.000
_cell.angle_alpha   90.00
_cell.angle_beta   90.00
_cell.angle_gamma   90.00
#
_symmetry.space_group_name_H-M   'P 1'
#
loop_
_entity.id
_entity.type
_entity.pdbx_description
1 polymer ?
#
loop_
_entity_poly.entity_id
_entity_poly.type
_entity_poly.pdbx_seq_one_letter_code
_entity_poly.pdbx_strand_id
1 'polypeptide(L)'
;MAGDLFTKRLHFDEDFAVQTGYNGLIKEKRSEETVKRKEKRSLLLSMVLAAVLLGGCGGTEEPKVIGEETDVVSGQQTGDHNKERVPGTENGGTEGEQIQEQVQAPEYYKAEVKGDGLLLSADALVTVPDVRAAGSGTSGSVNFTNEEYSAVKKALEDQMGIKWEEEHSESLQPVPLEGTEELLKQTGTSTTARGISPSEDEYMISYQTMGEEITFPTSIIWVTKTENDGRSTSRPARIFGTGETMEGQPEEKGTQLEEKAEALIRAIGFKDYQICRGRWRESYYELRGRSWSENDYCVSFTPVVRGISCTRPEVSLLGNSYIKGPYIDVFYGEDGTLNQLKIIGKEEIKEVGGGEFLLPFEAVHQLFEQYCKDYFTPGSSGGAAAQTSMAGEGTTMEEVYVNVKSVKLEYVFSLPKDDTKEELELIPVWNFYGSLEKTPFLTSTEGSRETVYWTARQEPEGRILSIRADDGQILAD
;
A
#
# COMPACT_ATOMS: atom_id res chain seq x y z
N MET A 1 6.82 -17.53 28.38
CA MET A 1 7.04 -16.08 28.29
C MET A 1 8.11 -15.82 27.25
N ALA A 2 7.68 -15.76 25.99
CA ALA A 2 8.38 -15.31 24.79
C ALA A 2 7.37 -15.57 23.67
N GLY A 3 6.67 -14.54 23.20
CA GLY A 3 5.60 -14.70 22.23
C GLY A 3 4.74 -13.46 22.01
N ASP A 4 5.29 -12.25 22.23
CA ASP A 4 4.49 -11.01 22.14
C ASP A 4 5.22 -9.85 21.46
N LEU A 5 6.24 -10.14 20.64
CA LEU A 5 7.09 -9.12 20.00
C LEU A 5 6.95 -9.00 18.47
N PHE A 6 6.04 -9.73 17.83
CA PHE A 6 5.91 -9.71 16.36
C PHE A 6 4.53 -9.28 15.82
N THR A 7 3.55 -9.00 16.68
CA THR A 7 2.17 -8.69 16.25
C THR A 7 1.83 -7.19 16.20
N LYS A 8 2.76 -6.29 16.51
CA LYS A 8 2.48 -4.85 16.68
C LYS A 8 2.91 -3.92 15.53
N ARG A 9 3.39 -4.45 14.39
CA ARG A 9 3.97 -3.62 13.31
C ARG A 9 3.04 -3.32 12.12
N LEU A 10 1.74 -3.62 12.19
CA LEU A 10 0.84 -3.60 11.02
C LEU A 10 -0.45 -2.76 11.15
N HIS A 11 -0.46 -1.70 11.97
CA HIS A 11 -1.64 -0.83 12.13
C HIS A 11 -1.38 0.64 11.76
N PHE A 12 -0.70 0.91 10.65
CA PHE A 12 -0.31 2.29 10.33
C PHE A 12 -1.44 3.20 9.81
N ASP A 13 -2.50 2.69 9.18
CA ASP A 13 -3.53 3.57 8.58
C ASP A 13 -4.71 3.91 9.52
N GLU A 14 -5.04 3.03 10.46
CA GLU A 14 -6.12 3.27 11.44
C GLU A 14 -5.60 3.76 12.79
N ASP A 15 -4.46 3.25 13.30
CA ASP A 15 -3.93 3.72 14.59
C ASP A 15 -3.28 5.11 14.52
N PHE A 16 -2.81 5.55 13.34
CA PHE A 16 -2.29 6.92 13.19
C PHE A 16 -3.41 7.95 13.37
N ALA A 17 -4.60 7.70 12.81
CA ALA A 17 -5.76 8.57 13.02
C ALA A 17 -6.31 8.52 14.46
N VAL A 18 -6.13 7.39 15.17
CA VAL A 18 -6.56 7.23 16.58
C VAL A 18 -5.55 7.85 17.56
N GLN A 19 -4.26 7.91 17.22
CA GLN A 19 -3.22 8.50 18.08
C GLN A 19 -3.04 10.02 17.88
N THR A 20 -3.46 10.60 16.75
CA THR A 20 -3.41 12.05 16.52
C THR A 20 -4.62 12.78 17.13
N GLY A 21 -4.62 12.96 18.46
CA GLY A 21 -5.12 14.20 19.09
C GLY A 21 -6.61 14.38 19.42
N TYR A 22 -7.54 13.49 19.04
CA TYR A 22 -8.99 13.81 19.19
C TYR A 22 -9.66 13.41 20.52
N ASN A 23 -8.94 12.85 21.49
CA ASN A 23 -9.52 12.38 22.77
C ASN A 23 -9.42 13.38 23.95
N GLY A 24 -8.78 14.54 23.76
CA GLY A 24 -8.52 15.49 24.86
C GLY A 24 -9.76 16.26 25.35
N LEU A 25 -10.58 16.76 24.42
CA LEU A 25 -11.64 17.72 24.75
C LEU A 25 -12.95 17.09 25.29
N ILE A 26 -13.17 15.79 25.11
CA ILE A 26 -14.37 15.10 25.61
C ILE A 26 -14.12 14.34 26.92
N LYS A 27 -12.86 13.98 27.24
CA LYS A 27 -12.52 13.25 28.47
C LYS A 27 -12.61 14.10 29.74
N GLU A 28 -12.45 15.42 29.64
CA GLU A 28 -12.39 16.29 30.82
C GLU A 28 -13.72 16.35 31.59
N LYS A 29 -14.87 16.20 30.91
CA LYS A 29 -16.18 16.12 31.57
C LYS A 29 -16.53 14.76 32.19
N ARG A 30 -15.78 13.69 31.86
CA ARG A 30 -16.11 12.31 32.29
C ARG A 30 -15.19 11.79 33.41
N SER A 31 -14.05 12.45 33.64
CA SER A 31 -13.05 12.04 34.62
C SER A 31 -13.40 12.47 36.06
N GLU A 32 -14.12 13.57 36.26
CA GLU A 32 -14.48 14.04 37.61
C GLU A 32 -15.46 13.09 38.34
N GLU A 33 -16.32 12.37 37.62
CA GLU A 33 -17.27 11.41 38.24
C GLU A 33 -16.65 10.04 38.55
N THR A 34 -15.55 9.66 37.89
CA THR A 34 -15.00 8.30 37.98
C THR A 34 -13.84 8.13 38.98
N VAL A 35 -13.22 9.23 39.43
CA VAL A 35 -12.09 9.20 40.37
C VAL A 35 -12.48 8.73 41.78
N LYS A 36 -13.75 8.83 42.19
CA LYS A 36 -14.18 8.38 43.54
C LYS A 36 -14.30 6.86 43.72
N ARG A 37 -14.12 6.03 42.67
CA ARG A 37 -14.49 4.60 42.72
C ARG A 37 -13.36 3.58 42.56
N LYS A 38 -12.11 4.00 42.30
CA LYS A 38 -11.00 3.07 42.01
C LYS A 38 -9.82 3.02 43.01
N GLU A 39 -9.87 3.73 44.14
CA GLU A 39 -8.81 3.66 45.18
C GLU A 39 -8.78 2.36 46.01
N LYS A 40 -9.41 1.27 45.55
CA LYS A 40 -9.29 -0.03 46.21
C LYS A 40 -9.11 -1.13 45.17
N ARG A 41 -7.86 -1.40 44.78
CA ARG A 41 -7.28 -2.75 44.72
C ARG A 41 -5.90 -2.77 44.02
N SER A 42 -5.01 -3.50 44.68
CA SER A 42 -3.88 -4.27 44.13
C SER A 42 -2.50 -3.61 44.04
N LEU A 43 -1.85 -3.64 45.20
CA LEU A 43 -0.41 -3.77 45.42
C LEU A 43 0.10 -5.17 45.02
N LEU A 44 1.42 -5.26 44.74
CA LEU A 44 2.32 -6.43 44.69
C LEU A 44 2.40 -7.23 43.37
N LEU A 45 3.55 -7.18 42.67
CA LEU A 45 4.73 -8.02 42.93
C LEU A 45 5.94 -7.56 42.08
N SER A 46 7.09 -7.36 42.73
CA SER A 46 8.41 -7.20 42.10
C SER A 46 9.24 -8.45 42.38
N MET A 47 10.03 -8.95 41.43
CA MET A 47 11.38 -9.47 41.72
C MET A 47 12.22 -9.77 40.45
N VAL A 48 13.42 -9.20 40.52
CA VAL A 48 14.66 -9.29 39.73
C VAL A 48 15.16 -10.72 39.42
N LEU A 49 15.75 -10.95 38.23
CA LEU A 49 17.08 -11.57 38.12
C LEU A 49 17.80 -11.27 36.79
N ALA A 50 19.10 -11.00 36.91
CA ALA A 50 20.02 -10.56 35.87
C ALA A 50 21.02 -11.65 35.46
N ALA A 51 21.58 -11.46 34.25
CA ALA A 51 22.91 -11.83 33.74
C ALA A 51 23.26 -13.31 33.47
N VAL A 52 23.66 -13.61 32.22
CA VAL A 52 24.98 -14.21 31.85
C VAL A 52 25.37 -13.73 30.44
N LEU A 53 26.66 -13.42 30.27
CA LEU A 53 27.38 -12.96 29.10
C LEU A 53 28.27 -14.09 28.51
N LEU A 54 28.55 -14.01 27.19
CA LEU A 54 29.76 -14.42 26.42
C LEU A 54 29.97 -15.84 25.81
N GLY A 55 30.44 -15.81 24.56
CA GLY A 55 31.27 -16.81 23.83
C GLY A 55 30.59 -17.35 22.55
N GLY A 56 31.16 -17.43 21.34
CA GLY A 56 32.52 -17.26 20.81
C GLY A 56 32.56 -17.69 19.32
N CYS A 57 33.66 -17.36 18.64
CA CYS A 57 33.93 -17.38 17.19
C CYS A 57 33.86 -18.71 16.41
N GLY A 58 33.80 -18.58 15.07
CA GLY A 58 34.29 -19.51 14.04
C GLY A 58 33.27 -19.64 12.89
N GLY A 59 33.55 -19.47 11.60
CA GLY A 59 34.76 -19.36 10.80
C GLY A 59 34.44 -19.97 9.44
N THR A 60 34.50 -19.16 8.37
CA THR A 60 34.76 -19.48 6.94
C THR A 60 34.26 -20.80 6.33
N GLU A 61 33.51 -20.71 5.22
CA GLU A 61 33.89 -21.32 3.92
C GLU A 61 33.07 -20.73 2.77
N GLU A 62 33.76 -20.15 1.78
CA GLU A 62 33.25 -19.84 0.44
C GLU A 62 33.10 -21.14 -0.37
N PRO A 63 32.06 -21.32 -1.20
CA PRO A 63 32.12 -22.33 -2.24
C PRO A 63 32.78 -21.77 -3.51
N LYS A 64 33.85 -22.47 -3.85
CA LYS A 64 34.73 -22.34 -5.01
C LYS A 64 34.04 -22.85 -6.27
N VAL A 65 34.27 -22.13 -7.36
CA VAL A 65 33.99 -22.45 -8.77
C VAL A 65 34.63 -23.78 -9.20
N ILE A 66 33.87 -24.63 -9.88
CA ILE A 66 34.38 -25.65 -10.83
C ILE A 66 33.41 -25.71 -12.02
N GLY A 67 33.92 -25.42 -13.22
CA GLY A 67 33.26 -25.68 -14.48
C GLY A 67 33.66 -27.03 -15.07
N GLU A 68 32.91 -27.50 -16.06
CA GLU A 68 33.42 -28.41 -17.08
C GLU A 68 32.61 -28.19 -18.37
N GLU A 69 33.19 -27.43 -19.28
CA GLU A 69 32.78 -27.26 -20.68
C GLU A 69 33.37 -28.45 -21.46
N THR A 70 32.51 -29.18 -22.18
CA THR A 70 32.96 -30.22 -23.12
C THR A 70 32.84 -29.69 -24.54
N ASP A 71 33.99 -29.39 -25.13
CA ASP A 71 34.18 -29.16 -26.55
C ASP A 71 33.79 -30.41 -27.37
N VAL A 72 32.94 -30.21 -28.38
CA VAL A 72 33.03 -30.96 -29.63
C VAL A 72 32.97 -29.99 -30.80
N VAL A 73 34.12 -29.82 -31.44
CA VAL A 73 34.36 -29.11 -32.69
C VAL A 73 33.73 -29.87 -33.88
N SER A 74 33.02 -29.17 -34.77
CA SER A 74 33.39 -29.07 -36.21
C SER A 74 32.37 -28.26 -37.01
N GLY A 75 32.85 -27.29 -37.81
CA GLY A 75 32.02 -26.57 -38.76
C GLY A 75 32.51 -25.17 -39.14
N GLN A 76 33.75 -25.08 -39.62
CA GLN A 76 34.38 -23.86 -40.11
C GLN A 76 33.78 -23.43 -41.47
N GLN A 77 33.26 -22.20 -41.56
CA GLN A 77 33.37 -21.41 -42.80
C GLN A 77 33.60 -19.93 -42.50
N THR A 78 34.69 -19.48 -43.09
CA THR A 78 35.38 -18.18 -43.02
C THR A 78 34.61 -17.04 -43.69
N GLY A 79 34.71 -15.85 -43.11
CA GLY A 79 34.27 -14.58 -43.69
C GLY A 79 34.84 -13.41 -42.90
N ASP A 80 36.12 -13.16 -43.10
CA ASP A 80 36.93 -12.09 -42.52
C ASP A 80 36.49 -10.71 -43.03
N HIS A 81 36.13 -9.79 -42.12
CA HIS A 81 36.27 -8.35 -42.34
C HIS A 81 36.56 -7.63 -41.02
N ASN A 82 37.85 -7.64 -40.68
CA ASN A 82 38.48 -6.67 -39.79
C ASN A 82 38.25 -5.22 -40.29
N LYS A 83 37.57 -4.39 -39.49
CA LYS A 83 37.78 -2.94 -39.45
C LYS A 83 37.82 -2.47 -38.01
N GLU A 84 39.04 -2.35 -37.53
CA GLU A 84 39.45 -1.59 -36.37
C GLU A 84 38.98 -0.12 -36.51
N ARG A 85 38.26 0.41 -35.50
CA ARG A 85 38.09 1.86 -35.31
C ARG A 85 38.12 2.22 -33.82
N VAL A 86 38.97 3.21 -33.57
CA VAL A 86 39.41 3.84 -32.32
C VAL A 86 38.26 4.52 -31.55
N PRO A 87 38.33 4.61 -30.20
CA PRO A 87 37.29 5.19 -29.34
C PRO A 87 37.27 6.72 -29.41
N GLY A 88 36.08 7.30 -29.45
CA GLY A 88 35.89 8.75 -29.34
C GLY A 88 34.48 9.20 -29.70
N THR A 89 33.69 9.45 -28.66
CA THR A 89 32.60 10.44 -28.57
C THR A 89 31.70 10.63 -29.78
N GLU A 90 30.58 9.90 -29.82
CA GLU A 90 29.38 10.38 -30.47
C GLU A 90 28.20 10.20 -29.52
N ASN A 91 27.49 11.31 -29.29
CA ASN A 91 26.21 11.36 -28.64
C ASN A 91 25.24 10.39 -29.34
N GLY A 92 25.16 9.17 -28.83
CA GLY A 92 24.07 8.25 -29.12
C GLY A 92 22.87 8.69 -28.32
N GLY A 93 22.14 9.69 -28.81
CA GLY A 93 20.73 9.78 -28.51
C GLY A 93 20.09 8.55 -29.15
N THR A 94 20.05 7.44 -28.40
CA THR A 94 19.42 6.22 -28.86
C THR A 94 17.95 6.56 -29.10
N GLU A 95 17.52 6.47 -30.36
CA GLU A 95 16.12 6.26 -30.68
C GLU A 95 15.75 4.91 -30.04
N GLY A 96 15.39 4.95 -28.75
CA GLY A 96 15.08 3.76 -27.98
C GLY A 96 13.76 3.15 -28.45
N GLU A 97 13.74 1.82 -28.55
CA GLU A 97 12.53 1.00 -28.64
C GLU A 97 11.54 1.42 -27.53
N GLN A 98 10.24 1.36 -27.80
CA GLN A 98 9.25 1.63 -26.74
C GLN A 98 9.42 0.60 -25.62
N ILE A 99 9.11 0.95 -24.36
CA ILE A 99 9.23 -0.01 -23.25
C ILE A 99 8.46 -1.30 -23.58
N GLN A 100 7.28 -1.19 -24.19
CA GLN A 100 6.47 -2.31 -24.64
C GLN A 100 7.27 -3.35 -25.44
N GLU A 101 8.14 -2.90 -26.36
CA GLU A 101 8.99 -3.76 -27.19
C GLU A 101 10.12 -4.37 -26.36
N GLN A 102 10.77 -3.57 -25.52
CA GLN A 102 11.86 -4.01 -24.64
C GLN A 102 11.42 -5.13 -23.69
N VAL A 103 10.29 -4.95 -23.00
CA VAL A 103 9.80 -5.93 -22.03
C VAL A 103 9.09 -7.10 -22.68
N GLN A 104 8.82 -7.06 -24.00
CA GLN A 104 8.14 -8.13 -24.73
C GLN A 104 6.84 -8.59 -24.04
N ALA A 105 6.11 -7.64 -23.45
CA ALA A 105 4.92 -7.96 -22.67
C ALA A 105 3.78 -8.39 -23.60
N PRO A 106 3.10 -9.52 -23.31
CA PRO A 106 1.90 -9.90 -24.04
C PRO A 106 0.74 -8.95 -23.67
N GLU A 107 -0.33 -8.92 -24.45
CA GLU A 107 -1.55 -8.20 -24.03
C GLU A 107 -2.20 -8.86 -22.80
N TYR A 108 -2.12 -10.19 -22.71
CA TYR A 108 -2.71 -10.97 -21.62
C TYR A 108 -1.71 -11.99 -21.06
N TYR A 109 -1.65 -12.08 -19.73
CA TYR A 109 -0.95 -13.13 -18.99
C TYR A 109 -1.93 -14.26 -18.68
N LYS A 110 -1.67 -15.44 -19.24
CA LYS A 110 -2.47 -16.65 -19.04
C LYS A 110 -1.63 -17.75 -18.44
N ALA A 111 -2.07 -18.25 -17.29
CA ALA A 111 -1.36 -19.31 -16.59
C ALA A 111 -2.32 -20.19 -15.78
N GLU A 112 -2.01 -21.48 -15.73
CA GLU A 112 -2.56 -22.42 -14.77
C GLU A 112 -1.39 -23.15 -14.11
N VAL A 113 -1.16 -22.88 -12.83
CA VAL A 113 -0.05 -23.43 -12.08
C VAL A 113 -0.59 -24.19 -10.89
N LYS A 114 -0.16 -25.44 -10.76
CA LYS A 114 -0.48 -26.32 -9.63
C LYS A 114 0.79 -26.61 -8.86
N GLY A 115 0.74 -26.41 -7.55
CA GLY A 115 1.79 -26.77 -6.61
C GLY A 115 1.18 -27.44 -5.37
N ASP A 116 2.03 -27.97 -4.50
CA ASP A 116 1.58 -28.56 -3.24
C ASP A 116 0.95 -27.47 -2.36
N GLY A 117 -0.38 -27.48 -2.23
CA GLY A 117 -1.13 -26.45 -1.50
C GLY A 117 -1.45 -25.16 -2.29
N LEU A 118 -1.17 -25.12 -3.60
CA LEU A 118 -1.39 -23.95 -4.46
C LEU A 118 -2.13 -24.29 -5.75
N LEU A 119 -3.19 -23.53 -6.04
CA LEU A 119 -3.75 -23.39 -7.38
C LEU A 119 -3.68 -21.92 -7.82
N LEU A 120 -2.82 -21.62 -8.78
CA LEU A 120 -2.72 -20.29 -9.37
C LEU A 120 -3.36 -20.30 -10.76
N SER A 121 -4.22 -19.31 -10.99
CA SER A 121 -4.87 -19.06 -12.28
C SER A 121 -4.68 -17.60 -12.68
N ALA A 122 -4.45 -17.36 -13.96
CA ALA A 122 -4.38 -16.03 -14.54
C ALA A 122 -5.08 -16.01 -15.90
N ASP A 123 -5.93 -15.01 -16.09
CA ASP A 123 -6.38 -14.50 -17.39
C ASP A 123 -6.41 -12.98 -17.27
N ALA A 124 -5.21 -12.40 -17.16
CA ALA A 124 -5.00 -11.05 -16.66
C ALA A 124 -4.53 -10.12 -17.77
N LEU A 125 -5.15 -8.94 -17.88
CA LEU A 125 -4.66 -7.88 -18.76
C LEU A 125 -3.28 -7.41 -18.26
N VAL A 126 -2.32 -7.31 -19.17
CA VAL A 126 -0.99 -6.75 -18.90
C VAL A 126 -0.95 -5.32 -19.43
N THR A 127 -0.68 -4.37 -18.55
CA THR A 127 -0.62 -2.95 -18.90
C THR A 127 0.82 -2.45 -18.81
N VAL A 128 1.33 -1.95 -19.93
CA VAL A 128 2.60 -1.22 -20.00
C VAL A 128 2.30 0.22 -20.41
N PRO A 129 2.90 1.22 -19.74
CA PRO A 129 2.74 2.62 -20.12
C PRO A 129 3.33 2.88 -21.51
N ASP A 130 2.66 3.73 -22.30
CA ASP A 130 3.13 4.20 -23.61
C ASP A 130 4.24 5.25 -23.45
N VAL A 131 5.42 4.78 -23.08
CA VAL A 131 6.61 5.60 -22.83
C VAL A 131 7.85 4.94 -23.43
N ARG A 132 8.91 5.72 -23.64
CA ARG A 132 10.16 5.25 -24.26
C ARG A 132 11.18 4.68 -23.27
N ALA A 133 11.06 5.03 -21.99
CA ALA A 133 12.02 4.61 -20.99
C ALA A 133 11.41 4.69 -19.59
N ALA A 134 11.70 3.68 -18.77
CA ALA A 134 11.54 3.71 -17.34
C ALA A 134 12.92 3.49 -16.73
N GLY A 135 13.15 4.11 -15.58
CA GLY A 135 14.38 3.94 -14.86
C GLY A 135 14.16 4.25 -13.40
N SER A 136 15.04 3.72 -12.57
CA SER A 136 15.03 3.98 -11.14
C SER A 136 15.40 5.44 -10.87
N GLY A 137 14.97 5.94 -9.71
CA GLY A 137 15.14 7.33 -9.33
C GLY A 137 15.05 7.53 -7.83
N THR A 138 15.04 8.79 -7.42
CA THR A 138 14.83 9.17 -6.02
C THR A 138 13.81 10.29 -5.87
N SER A 139 13.14 10.29 -4.73
CA SER A 139 12.23 11.36 -4.32
C SER A 139 12.47 11.80 -2.89
N GLY A 140 12.09 13.04 -2.60
CA GLY A 140 12.00 13.55 -1.23
C GLY A 140 10.55 13.80 -0.85
N SER A 141 10.14 13.29 0.31
CA SER A 141 8.84 13.62 0.88
C SER A 141 8.85 15.09 1.31
N VAL A 142 7.81 15.82 0.93
CA VAL A 142 7.67 17.26 1.22
C VAL A 142 6.27 17.55 1.78
N ASN A 143 6.14 18.66 2.49
CA ASN A 143 4.82 19.12 2.92
C ASN A 143 4.01 19.69 1.75
N PHE A 144 2.68 19.57 1.83
CA PHE A 144 1.82 20.45 1.04
C PHE A 144 2.04 21.90 1.47
N THR A 145 1.83 22.82 0.55
CA THR A 145 1.89 24.27 0.78
C THR A 145 0.55 24.82 1.27
N ASN A 146 0.57 26.00 1.89
CA ASN A 146 -0.67 26.71 2.25
C ASN A 146 -1.51 27.06 1.02
N GLU A 147 -0.85 27.31 -0.12
CA GLU A 147 -1.50 27.56 -1.41
C GLU A 147 -2.26 26.33 -1.90
N GLU A 148 -1.66 25.13 -1.80
CA GLU A 148 -2.33 23.86 -2.14
C GLU A 148 -3.49 23.57 -1.19
N TYR A 149 -3.30 23.77 0.12
CA TYR A 149 -4.39 23.67 1.11
C TYR A 149 -5.55 24.63 0.78
N SER A 150 -5.23 25.89 0.46
CA SER A 150 -6.22 26.90 0.08
C SER A 150 -6.94 26.54 -1.22
N ALA A 151 -6.24 25.92 -2.18
CA ALA A 151 -6.83 25.45 -3.42
C ALA A 151 -7.84 24.30 -3.19
N VAL A 152 -7.56 23.41 -2.24
CA VAL A 152 -8.53 22.38 -1.80
C VAL A 152 -9.80 23.03 -1.26
N LYS A 153 -9.67 23.98 -0.32
CA LYS A 153 -10.82 24.69 0.23
C LYS A 153 -11.63 25.37 -0.86
N LYS A 154 -10.97 26.11 -1.75
CA LYS A 154 -11.61 26.84 -2.84
C LYS A 154 -12.35 25.92 -3.82
N ALA A 155 -11.75 24.80 -4.20
CA ALA A 155 -12.42 23.84 -5.09
C ALA A 155 -13.72 23.29 -4.45
N LEU A 156 -13.71 23.06 -3.14
CA LEU A 156 -14.89 22.63 -2.39
C LEU A 156 -15.92 23.75 -2.23
N GLU A 157 -15.49 25.00 -2.03
CA GLU A 157 -16.39 26.17 -2.06
C GLU A 157 -17.08 26.29 -3.43
N ASP A 158 -16.31 26.22 -4.52
CA ASP A 158 -16.80 26.42 -5.88
C ASP A 158 -17.73 25.28 -6.33
N GLN A 159 -17.41 24.02 -6.00
CA GLN A 159 -18.18 22.85 -6.47
C GLN A 159 -19.33 22.48 -5.54
N MET A 160 -19.22 22.72 -4.24
CA MET A 160 -20.18 22.27 -3.24
C MET A 160 -20.85 23.43 -2.48
N GLY A 161 -20.42 24.68 -2.69
CA GLY A 161 -20.98 25.84 -2.01
C GLY A 161 -20.68 25.89 -0.51
N ILE A 162 -19.66 25.15 -0.04
CA ILE A 162 -19.28 25.12 1.37
C ILE A 162 -18.84 26.52 1.79
N LYS A 163 -19.27 26.96 2.97
CA LYS A 163 -18.77 28.17 3.61
C LYS A 163 -17.92 27.78 4.80
N TRP A 164 -16.62 28.07 4.74
CA TRP A 164 -15.69 27.76 5.81
C TRP A 164 -15.75 28.82 6.93
N GLU A 165 -15.70 28.34 8.17
CA GLU A 165 -15.50 29.13 9.38
C GLU A 165 -14.02 29.55 9.53
N GLU A 166 -13.73 30.24 10.64
CA GLU A 166 -12.36 30.63 10.98
C GLU A 166 -11.47 29.40 11.24
N GLU A 167 -10.21 29.51 10.83
CA GLU A 167 -9.22 28.45 11.00
C GLU A 167 -8.66 28.43 12.42
N HIS A 168 -8.35 27.22 12.90
CA HIS A 168 -7.67 27.00 14.16
C HIS A 168 -6.39 26.20 13.89
N SER A 169 -5.25 26.80 14.26
CA SER A 169 -3.93 26.20 14.07
C SER A 169 -3.26 25.91 15.41
N GLU A 170 -2.70 24.71 15.54
CA GLU A 170 -1.96 24.26 16.72
C GLU A 170 -0.67 23.55 16.32
N SER A 171 0.34 23.61 17.17
CA SER A 171 1.56 22.83 16.99
C SER A 171 1.32 21.38 17.42
N LEU A 172 1.80 20.43 16.62
CA LEU A 172 1.78 19.02 16.98
C LEU A 172 2.65 18.81 18.23
N GLN A 173 2.09 18.11 19.23
CA GLN A 173 2.78 17.81 20.47
C GLN A 173 3.66 16.56 20.28
N PRO A 174 4.87 16.51 20.87
CA PRO A 174 5.70 15.31 20.85
C PRO A 174 4.95 14.11 21.44
N VAL A 175 4.96 12.99 20.73
CA VAL A 175 4.32 11.75 21.17
C VAL A 175 5.37 10.84 21.82
N PRO A 176 5.12 10.27 23.02
CA PRO A 176 6.02 9.28 23.61
C PRO A 176 6.19 8.08 22.67
N LEU A 177 7.44 7.67 22.39
CA LEU A 177 7.70 6.39 21.75
C LEU A 177 7.24 5.27 22.70
N GLU A 178 6.31 4.44 22.22
CA GLU A 178 5.73 3.36 23.02
C GLU A 178 6.86 2.45 23.57
N GLY A 179 6.94 2.33 24.90
CA GLY A 179 7.96 1.52 25.58
C GLY A 179 9.28 2.22 25.86
N THR A 180 9.40 3.53 25.63
CA THR A 180 10.60 4.33 25.98
C THR A 180 10.25 5.64 26.70
N GLU A 181 11.22 6.25 27.37
CA GLU A 181 11.10 7.64 27.88
C GLU A 181 11.42 8.69 26.80
N GLU A 182 11.74 8.25 25.59
CA GLU A 182 12.09 9.12 24.47
C GLU A 182 10.81 9.64 23.79
N LEU A 183 10.78 10.94 23.51
CA LEU A 183 9.70 11.55 22.76
C LEU A 183 10.05 11.49 21.28
N LEU A 184 9.12 11.02 20.43
CA LEU A 184 9.18 11.37 19.02
C LEU A 184 9.10 12.89 18.96
N LYS A 185 10.18 13.52 18.49
CA LYS A 185 10.16 14.93 18.12
C LYS A 185 9.32 15.11 16.85
N GLN A 186 8.03 14.80 16.95
CA GLN A 186 7.06 15.24 15.97
C GLN A 186 6.88 16.73 16.15
N THR A 187 7.69 17.49 15.42
CA THR A 187 7.46 18.91 15.20
C THR A 187 6.55 19.03 13.99
N GLY A 188 5.63 20.00 13.97
CA GLY A 188 4.66 20.16 12.89
C GLY A 188 3.49 21.05 13.28
N THR A 189 2.58 21.30 12.34
CA THR A 189 1.37 22.09 12.58
C THR A 189 0.14 21.35 12.10
N SER A 190 -0.96 21.53 12.83
CA SER A 190 -2.30 21.09 12.44
C SER A 190 -3.19 22.32 12.32
N THR A 191 -3.76 22.54 11.15
CA THR A 191 -4.72 23.60 10.86
C THR A 191 -6.07 22.97 10.54
N THR A 192 -7.13 23.42 11.20
CA THR A 192 -8.48 22.89 11.02
C THR A 192 -9.47 24.01 10.73
N ALA A 193 -10.51 23.71 9.96
CA ALA A 193 -11.67 24.58 9.78
C ALA A 193 -12.94 23.74 9.65
N ARG A 194 -14.05 24.28 10.16
CA ARG A 194 -15.39 23.74 9.91
C ARG A 194 -16.02 24.44 8.73
N GLY A 195 -16.91 23.78 8.03
CA GLY A 195 -17.66 24.36 6.92
C GLY A 195 -19.07 23.81 6.83
N ILE A 196 -19.98 24.59 6.27
CA ILE A 196 -21.38 24.20 6.08
C ILE A 196 -21.74 24.37 4.61
N SER A 197 -22.32 23.32 4.01
CA SER A 197 -22.83 23.34 2.65
C SER A 197 -24.26 23.91 2.56
N PRO A 198 -24.78 24.23 1.35
CA PRO A 198 -26.16 24.69 1.19
C PRO A 198 -27.24 23.68 1.60
N SER A 199 -26.90 22.38 1.63
CA SER A 199 -27.76 21.30 2.14
C SER A 199 -27.70 21.14 3.66
N GLU A 200 -27.02 22.05 4.36
CA GLU A 200 -26.77 22.00 5.81
C GLU A 200 -25.88 20.84 6.26
N ASP A 201 -25.22 20.14 5.33
CA ASP A 201 -24.17 19.17 5.69
C ASP A 201 -22.96 19.91 6.27
N GLU A 202 -22.52 19.48 7.45
CA GLU A 202 -21.31 19.96 8.12
C GLU A 202 -20.08 19.20 7.65
N TYR A 203 -19.00 19.93 7.41
CA TYR A 203 -17.70 19.42 7.02
C TYR A 203 -16.62 19.92 7.97
N MET A 204 -15.57 19.12 8.13
CA MET A 204 -14.32 19.51 8.74
C MET A 204 -13.19 19.27 7.75
N ILE A 205 -12.30 20.25 7.61
CA ILE A 205 -11.03 20.09 6.91
C ILE A 205 -9.89 20.20 7.91
N SER A 206 -8.93 19.29 7.81
CA SER A 206 -7.68 19.22 8.57
C SER A 206 -6.52 19.28 7.59
N TYR A 207 -5.50 20.05 7.92
CA TYR A 207 -4.24 20.15 7.19
C TYR A 207 -3.08 20.03 8.15
N GLN A 208 -2.28 19.00 7.96
CA GLN A 208 -1.15 18.67 8.82
C GLN A 208 0.16 18.74 8.05
N THR A 209 1.14 19.40 8.65
CA THR A 209 2.53 19.45 8.18
C THR A 209 3.44 18.84 9.24
N MET A 210 4.52 18.25 8.77
CA MET A 210 5.56 17.65 9.58
C MET A 210 6.81 18.53 9.51
N GLY A 211 7.54 18.62 10.61
CA GLY A 211 8.75 19.45 10.69
C GLY A 211 9.91 18.87 9.92
N GLU A 212 10.88 19.73 9.61
CA GLU A 212 12.03 19.42 8.75
C GLU A 212 12.96 18.34 9.32
N GLU A 213 12.91 18.06 10.62
CA GLU A 213 13.74 17.03 11.28
C GLU A 213 13.21 15.60 11.07
N ILE A 214 12.00 15.43 10.51
CA ILE A 214 11.40 14.11 10.31
C ILE A 214 11.90 13.51 9.00
N THR A 215 12.49 12.31 9.06
CA THR A 215 12.81 11.52 7.88
C THR A 215 11.50 11.00 7.27
N PHE A 216 11.22 11.38 6.02
CA PHE A 216 9.96 11.10 5.29
C PHE A 216 8.70 11.74 5.91
N PRO A 217 8.59 13.08 5.92
CA PRO A 217 7.40 13.76 6.42
C PRO A 217 6.14 13.37 5.62
N THR A 218 5.12 12.85 6.30
CA THR A 218 3.79 12.63 5.69
C THR A 218 2.88 13.81 6.00
N SER A 219 2.77 14.75 5.07
CA SER A 219 1.76 15.82 5.13
C SER A 219 0.39 15.29 4.70
N ILE A 220 -0.67 15.82 5.31
CA ILE A 220 -2.03 15.32 5.13
C ILE A 220 -2.98 16.50 4.92
N ILE A 221 -3.85 16.42 3.93
CA ILE A 221 -5.08 17.23 3.87
C ILE A 221 -6.26 16.25 3.91
N TRP A 222 -7.13 16.40 4.92
CA TRP A 222 -8.26 15.51 5.13
C TRP A 222 -9.53 16.32 5.32
N VAL A 223 -10.50 16.11 4.42
CA VAL A 223 -11.87 16.61 4.55
C VAL A 223 -12.78 15.45 4.94
N THR A 224 -13.63 15.66 5.93
CA THR A 224 -14.66 14.69 6.32
C THR A 224 -15.99 15.41 6.54
N LYS A 225 -17.09 14.79 6.10
CA LYS A 225 -18.42 15.18 6.56
C LYS A 225 -18.51 14.87 8.05
N THR A 226 -18.93 15.81 8.89
CA THR A 226 -18.85 15.69 10.36
C THR A 226 -19.72 14.56 10.92
N GLU A 227 -20.82 14.21 10.26
CA GLU A 227 -21.59 13.01 10.60
C GLU A 227 -20.79 11.70 10.44
N ASN A 228 -19.65 11.77 9.73
CA ASN A 228 -18.72 10.69 9.38
C ASN A 228 -17.33 10.85 10.04
N ASP A 229 -17.17 11.72 11.04
CA ASP A 229 -15.86 12.22 11.53
C ASP A 229 -14.91 11.22 12.21
N GLY A 230 -15.33 9.97 12.41
CA GLY A 230 -14.49 9.00 13.14
C GLY A 230 -15.33 7.94 13.84
N ARG A 231 -16.37 7.46 13.16
CA ARG A 231 -17.31 6.53 13.76
C ARG A 231 -16.58 5.24 14.15
N SER A 232 -16.83 4.73 15.36
CA SER A 232 -16.31 3.42 15.75
C SER A 232 -16.90 2.37 14.82
N THR A 233 -16.04 1.71 14.05
CA THR A 233 -16.44 0.60 13.19
C THR A 233 -16.80 -0.56 14.10
N SER A 234 -18.08 -0.96 14.12
CA SER A 234 -18.51 -2.17 14.85
C SER A 234 -17.90 -3.43 14.23
N ARG A 235 -17.50 -3.35 12.95
CA ARG A 235 -16.77 -4.36 12.18
C ARG A 235 -16.08 -3.71 10.98
N PRO A 236 -15.08 -4.37 10.36
CA PRO A 236 -14.45 -3.88 9.13
C PRO A 236 -15.47 -3.60 8.03
N ALA A 237 -15.19 -2.59 7.19
CA ALA A 237 -15.99 -2.31 6.01
C ALA A 237 -15.94 -3.49 5.03
N ARG A 238 -17.07 -3.80 4.40
CA ARG A 238 -17.13 -4.76 3.31
C ARG A 238 -16.72 -4.07 2.02
N ILE A 239 -15.63 -4.50 1.41
CA ILE A 239 -15.14 -3.95 0.14
C ILE A 239 -15.62 -4.88 -0.98
N PHE A 240 -16.10 -4.29 -2.07
CA PHE A 240 -16.51 -5.04 -3.27
C PHE A 240 -15.34 -5.12 -4.27
N GLY A 241 -15.29 -6.20 -5.04
CA GLY A 241 -14.27 -6.41 -6.08
C GLY A 241 -14.34 -5.35 -7.17
N THR A 242 -13.29 -5.26 -7.98
CA THR A 242 -13.26 -4.31 -9.11
C THR A 242 -14.35 -4.68 -10.12
N GLY A 243 -15.20 -3.71 -10.48
CA GLY A 243 -16.34 -3.95 -11.37
C GLY A 243 -17.53 -4.66 -10.71
N GLU A 244 -17.43 -5.08 -9.45
CA GLU A 244 -18.60 -5.56 -8.71
C GLU A 244 -19.49 -4.37 -8.33
N THR A 245 -20.74 -4.43 -8.76
CA THR A 245 -21.77 -3.50 -8.30
C THR A 245 -22.39 -4.01 -7.01
N MET A 246 -22.72 -3.09 -6.11
CA MET A 246 -23.66 -3.42 -5.05
C MET A 246 -25.01 -3.84 -5.65
N GLU A 247 -25.67 -4.80 -5.00
CA GLU A 247 -26.95 -5.32 -5.48
C GLU A 247 -27.95 -4.17 -5.68
N GLY A 248 -28.40 -3.97 -6.93
CA GLY A 248 -29.34 -2.91 -7.31
C GLY A 248 -28.71 -1.59 -7.76
N GLN A 249 -27.38 -1.44 -7.78
CA GLN A 249 -26.72 -0.24 -8.35
C GLN A 249 -26.43 -0.41 -9.85
N PRO A 250 -26.66 0.62 -10.69
CA PRO A 250 -26.25 0.61 -12.09
C PRO A 250 -24.72 0.65 -12.22
N GLU A 251 -24.14 -0.13 -13.14
CA GLU A 251 -22.69 -0.11 -13.44
C GLU A 251 -22.18 1.30 -13.76
N GLU A 252 -22.95 2.08 -14.53
CA GLU A 252 -22.60 3.44 -14.97
C GLU A 252 -22.40 4.43 -13.82
N LYS A 253 -22.94 4.14 -12.64
CA LYS A 253 -22.87 5.04 -11.50
C LYS A 253 -21.45 5.16 -10.94
N GLY A 254 -20.67 4.07 -10.96
CA GLY A 254 -19.26 4.13 -10.58
C GLY A 254 -18.49 5.11 -11.47
N THR A 255 -18.64 4.97 -12.78
CA THR A 255 -18.00 5.85 -13.78
C THR A 255 -18.39 7.32 -13.59
N GLN A 256 -19.66 7.63 -13.31
CA GLN A 256 -20.08 9.01 -13.01
C GLN A 256 -19.40 9.58 -11.77
N LEU A 257 -19.17 8.76 -10.74
CA LEU A 257 -18.47 9.16 -9.52
C LEU A 257 -16.96 9.30 -9.75
N GLU A 258 -16.36 8.48 -10.61
CA GLU A 258 -14.97 8.63 -11.08
C GLU A 258 -14.77 9.94 -11.84
N GLU A 259 -15.63 10.25 -12.81
CA GLU A 259 -15.58 11.52 -13.56
C GLU A 259 -15.74 12.74 -12.64
N LYS A 260 -16.64 12.63 -11.65
CA LYS A 260 -16.83 13.67 -10.63
C LYS A 260 -15.58 13.84 -9.76
N ALA A 261 -14.96 12.74 -9.34
CA ALA A 261 -13.71 12.77 -8.57
C ALA A 261 -12.59 13.42 -9.40
N GLU A 262 -12.42 13.05 -10.68
CA GLU A 262 -11.44 13.67 -11.56
C GLU A 262 -11.66 15.18 -11.70
N ALA A 263 -12.91 15.62 -11.88
CA ALA A 263 -13.23 17.03 -11.99
C ALA A 263 -12.86 17.79 -10.70
N LEU A 264 -13.08 17.19 -9.52
CA LEU A 264 -12.65 17.74 -8.24
C LEU A 264 -11.11 17.83 -8.16
N ILE A 265 -10.38 16.75 -8.41
CA ILE A 265 -8.92 16.71 -8.33
C ILE A 265 -8.28 17.70 -9.32
N ARG A 266 -8.81 17.81 -10.55
CA ARG A 266 -8.36 18.81 -11.54
C ARG A 266 -8.64 20.24 -11.09
N ALA A 267 -9.77 20.50 -10.43
CA ALA A 267 -10.11 21.84 -9.92
C ALA A 267 -9.24 22.26 -8.74
N ILE A 268 -8.83 21.31 -7.89
CA ILE A 268 -7.83 21.53 -6.83
C ILE A 268 -6.48 21.91 -7.43
N GLY A 269 -6.14 21.35 -8.60
CA GLY A 269 -4.91 21.66 -9.33
C GLY A 269 -3.87 20.53 -9.34
N PHE A 270 -4.22 19.34 -8.83
CA PHE A 270 -3.35 18.16 -8.91
C PHE A 270 -3.48 17.51 -10.30
N LYS A 271 -2.59 17.91 -11.22
CA LYS A 271 -2.65 17.51 -12.64
C LYS A 271 -1.91 16.20 -12.94
N ASP A 272 -0.93 15.85 -12.14
CA ASP A 272 -0.07 14.67 -12.36
C ASP A 272 -0.55 13.47 -11.53
N TYR A 273 -1.86 13.33 -11.38
CA TYR A 273 -2.51 12.22 -10.69
C TYR A 273 -3.51 11.55 -11.63
N GLN A 274 -3.63 10.23 -11.54
CA GLN A 274 -4.61 9.46 -12.29
C GLN A 274 -5.36 8.49 -11.38
N ILE A 275 -6.57 8.10 -11.79
CA ILE A 275 -7.32 7.05 -11.10
C ILE A 275 -6.53 5.74 -11.22
N CYS A 276 -6.26 5.10 -10.09
CA CYS A 276 -5.68 3.76 -10.04
C CYS A 276 -6.71 2.69 -9.65
N ARG A 277 -7.80 3.09 -8.97
CA ARG A 277 -8.85 2.18 -8.48
C ARG A 277 -10.16 2.92 -8.18
N GLY A 278 -11.28 2.29 -8.54
CA GLY A 278 -12.64 2.72 -8.16
C GLY A 278 -13.45 1.53 -7.66
N ARG A 279 -13.98 1.60 -6.43
CA ARG A 279 -14.70 0.47 -5.80
C ARG A 279 -15.79 0.89 -4.84
N TRP A 280 -16.87 0.12 -4.82
CA TRP A 280 -17.88 0.19 -3.78
C TRP A 280 -17.35 -0.37 -2.45
N ARG A 281 -17.81 0.20 -1.36
CA ARG A 281 -17.63 -0.33 0.00
C ARG A 281 -18.88 -0.07 0.83
N GLU A 282 -19.20 -1.00 1.72
CA GLU A 282 -20.20 -0.80 2.76
C GLU A 282 -19.46 -0.57 4.09
N SER A 283 -19.57 0.66 4.60
CA SER A 283 -19.02 1.11 5.87
C SER A 283 -20.01 0.82 6.99
N TYR A 284 -19.55 0.23 8.10
CA TYR A 284 -20.39 -0.02 9.28
C TYR A 284 -19.96 0.86 10.44
N TYR A 285 -20.93 1.43 11.15
CA TYR A 285 -20.61 2.35 12.23
C TYR A 285 -21.66 2.42 13.32
N GLU A 286 -21.24 2.85 14.51
CA GLU A 286 -22.16 3.15 15.61
C GLU A 286 -22.30 4.65 15.82
N LEU A 287 -23.56 5.11 15.84
CA LEU A 287 -23.91 6.49 16.15
C LEU A 287 -25.07 6.51 17.15
N ARG A 288 -24.85 7.19 18.28
CA ARG A 288 -25.83 7.32 19.37
C ARG A 288 -26.38 5.96 19.85
N GLY A 289 -25.52 4.95 19.92
CA GLY A 289 -25.86 3.60 20.39
C GLY A 289 -26.68 2.77 19.39
N ARG A 290 -26.72 3.17 18.12
CA ARG A 290 -27.32 2.40 17.02
C ARG A 290 -26.26 2.09 15.97
N SER A 291 -26.31 0.89 15.42
CA SER A 291 -25.49 0.49 14.29
C SER A 291 -26.14 0.94 12.98
N TRP A 292 -25.31 1.41 12.06
CA TRP A 292 -25.66 1.88 10.75
C TRP A 292 -24.74 1.25 9.71
N SER A 293 -25.24 1.14 8.48
CA SER A 293 -24.40 0.88 7.31
C SER A 293 -24.64 1.95 6.25
N GLU A 294 -23.56 2.37 5.61
CA GLU A 294 -23.55 3.33 4.51
C GLU A 294 -22.69 2.79 3.38
N ASN A 295 -23.16 3.02 2.16
CA ASN A 295 -22.46 2.62 0.96
C ASN A 295 -21.73 3.82 0.39
N ASP A 296 -20.42 3.64 0.24
CA ASP A 296 -19.53 4.63 -0.35
C ASP A 296 -18.91 4.06 -1.62
N TYR A 297 -18.68 4.92 -2.60
CA TYR A 297 -17.79 4.66 -3.70
C TYR A 297 -16.45 5.37 -3.43
N CYS A 298 -15.38 4.59 -3.34
CA CYS A 298 -14.02 5.07 -3.15
C CYS A 298 -13.32 5.16 -4.50
N VAL A 299 -12.88 6.36 -4.87
CA VAL A 299 -12.01 6.62 -6.02
C VAL A 299 -10.63 6.98 -5.52
N SER A 300 -9.64 6.19 -5.93
CA SER A 300 -8.25 6.32 -5.52
C SER A 300 -7.40 6.83 -6.67
N PHE A 301 -6.54 7.80 -6.37
CA PHE A 301 -5.57 8.38 -7.30
C PHE A 301 -4.14 8.17 -6.81
N THR A 302 -3.24 7.99 -7.75
CA THR A 302 -1.79 7.98 -7.51
C THR A 302 -1.08 8.92 -8.47
N PRO A 303 0.14 9.39 -8.14
CA PRO A 303 0.92 10.21 -9.06
C PRO A 303 1.26 9.48 -10.35
N VAL A 304 1.55 10.26 -11.38
CA VAL A 304 2.13 9.81 -12.64
C VAL A 304 3.50 10.44 -12.78
N VAL A 305 4.55 9.62 -12.81
CA VAL A 305 5.93 10.06 -12.99
C VAL A 305 6.39 9.66 -14.39
N ARG A 306 6.71 10.66 -15.22
CA ARG A 306 7.15 10.46 -16.62
C ARG A 306 6.21 9.57 -17.45
N GLY A 307 4.90 9.69 -17.23
CA GLY A 307 3.88 8.91 -17.94
C GLY A 307 3.64 7.50 -17.38
N ILE A 308 4.29 7.13 -16.28
CA ILE A 308 4.10 5.84 -15.59
C ILE A 308 3.40 6.10 -14.26
N SER A 309 2.33 5.36 -13.99
CA SER A 309 1.59 5.48 -12.74
C SER A 309 2.35 4.89 -11.56
N CYS A 310 2.22 5.54 -10.42
CA CYS A 310 2.72 5.00 -9.16
C CYS A 310 1.73 4.00 -8.56
N THR A 311 2.27 2.99 -7.90
CA THR A 311 1.52 2.01 -7.13
C THR A 311 0.90 2.65 -5.92
N ARG A 312 -0.37 2.31 -5.66
CA ARG A 312 -1.05 2.76 -4.46
C ARG A 312 -0.40 2.14 -3.21
N PRO A 313 -0.14 2.93 -2.16
CA PRO A 313 0.30 2.41 -0.87
C PRO A 313 -0.75 1.46 -0.27
N GLU A 314 -0.40 0.19 -0.18
CA GLU A 314 -1.20 -0.84 0.49
C GLU A 314 -0.32 -2.00 0.96
N VAL A 315 -0.80 -2.76 1.92
CA VAL A 315 -0.21 -4.05 2.30
C VAL A 315 -0.52 -5.05 1.20
N SER A 316 0.46 -5.84 0.78
CA SER A 316 0.20 -6.93 -0.18
C SER A 316 -0.78 -7.94 0.41
N LEU A 317 -1.53 -8.66 -0.45
CA LEU A 317 -2.42 -9.73 0.00
C LEU A 317 -1.66 -10.89 0.67
N LEU A 318 -0.36 -11.03 0.37
CA LEU A 318 0.52 -11.98 1.06
C LEU A 318 0.97 -11.48 2.45
N GLY A 319 0.69 -10.23 2.80
CA GLY A 319 1.06 -9.61 4.07
C GLY A 319 2.57 -9.37 4.22
N ASN A 320 3.32 -9.52 3.14
CA ASN A 320 4.78 -9.56 3.15
C ASN A 320 5.44 -8.25 2.72
N SER A 321 4.69 -7.22 2.33
CA SER A 321 5.26 -5.92 1.96
C SER A 321 4.27 -4.78 2.15
N TYR A 322 4.77 -3.63 2.60
CA TYR A 322 4.05 -2.36 2.56
C TYR A 322 4.74 -1.35 1.65
N ILE A 323 4.02 -0.88 0.63
CA ILE A 323 4.53 0.13 -0.30
C ILE A 323 4.25 1.52 0.26
N LYS A 324 5.26 2.40 0.19
CA LYS A 324 5.15 3.81 0.55
C LYS A 324 4.67 4.64 -0.63
N GLY A 325 4.38 5.90 -0.36
CA GLY A 325 4.12 6.90 -1.40
C GLY A 325 2.87 7.73 -1.13
N PRO A 326 2.61 8.72 -1.98
CA PRO A 326 1.47 9.60 -1.86
C PRO A 326 0.26 9.03 -2.60
N TYR A 327 -0.94 9.36 -2.13
CA TYR A 327 -2.19 8.99 -2.77
C TYR A 327 -3.31 9.96 -2.42
N ILE A 328 -4.37 9.94 -3.22
CA ILE A 328 -5.61 10.67 -2.93
C ILE A 328 -6.77 9.68 -2.93
N ASP A 329 -7.64 9.74 -1.93
CA ASP A 329 -8.93 9.04 -1.92
C ASP A 329 -10.08 10.01 -1.85
N VAL A 330 -11.08 9.76 -2.68
CA VAL A 330 -12.37 10.47 -2.68
C VAL A 330 -13.45 9.45 -2.38
N PHE A 331 -14.24 9.71 -1.34
CA PHE A 331 -15.34 8.86 -0.93
C PHE A 331 -16.65 9.60 -1.19
N TYR A 332 -17.46 9.08 -2.10
CA TYR A 332 -18.80 9.58 -2.36
C TYR A 332 -19.85 8.62 -1.81
N GLY A 333 -20.90 9.15 -1.17
CA GLY A 333 -22.12 8.39 -0.92
C GLY A 333 -22.81 8.02 -2.23
N GLU A 334 -23.77 7.10 -2.17
CA GLU A 334 -24.54 6.70 -3.36
C GLU A 334 -25.23 7.89 -4.06
N ASP A 335 -25.62 8.92 -3.34
CA ASP A 335 -26.23 10.13 -3.91
C ASP A 335 -25.21 11.09 -4.56
N GLY A 336 -23.92 10.75 -4.49
CA GLY A 336 -22.81 11.58 -4.94
C GLY A 336 -22.36 12.62 -3.92
N THR A 337 -22.89 12.62 -2.69
CA THR A 337 -22.41 13.51 -1.62
C THR A 337 -20.98 13.16 -1.24
N LEU A 338 -20.10 14.15 -1.12
CA LEU A 338 -18.73 13.92 -0.68
C LEU A 338 -18.74 13.55 0.81
N ASN A 339 -18.35 12.32 1.13
CA ASN A 339 -18.26 11.86 2.50
C ASN A 339 -16.87 12.13 3.08
N GLN A 340 -15.82 11.85 2.30
CA GLN A 340 -14.43 12.10 2.69
C GLN A 340 -13.54 12.41 1.48
N LEU A 341 -12.54 13.26 1.68
CA LEU A 341 -11.40 13.46 0.77
C LEU A 341 -10.12 13.34 1.59
N LYS A 342 -9.23 12.42 1.21
CA LYS A 342 -7.93 12.21 1.85
C LYS A 342 -6.85 12.46 0.82
N ILE A 343 -5.97 13.42 1.09
CA ILE A 343 -4.79 13.71 0.28
C ILE A 343 -3.59 13.44 1.18
N ILE A 344 -2.89 12.34 0.93
CA ILE A 344 -1.89 11.79 1.84
C ILE A 344 -0.53 11.80 1.17
N GLY A 345 0.44 12.45 1.82
CA GLY A 345 1.82 12.53 1.38
C GLY A 345 2.01 13.34 0.10
N LYS A 346 3.22 13.85 -0.09
CA LYS A 346 3.64 14.48 -1.34
C LYS A 346 5.12 14.18 -1.55
N GLU A 347 5.45 13.79 -2.78
CA GLU A 347 6.82 13.45 -3.17
C GLU A 347 7.29 14.42 -4.24
N GLU A 348 8.48 14.99 -4.05
CA GLU A 348 9.19 15.74 -5.08
C GLU A 348 10.22 14.82 -5.73
N ILE A 349 10.03 14.57 -7.03
CA ILE A 349 10.92 13.71 -7.81
C ILE A 349 12.22 14.47 -8.09
N LYS A 350 13.35 13.95 -7.61
CA LYS A 350 14.66 14.58 -7.75
C LYS A 350 15.37 14.13 -9.02
N GLU A 351 15.47 12.82 -9.19
CA GLU A 351 16.09 12.19 -10.35
C GLU A 351 15.29 10.95 -10.75
N VAL A 352 15.20 10.70 -12.05
CA VAL A 352 14.71 9.44 -12.60
C VAL A 352 15.58 9.11 -13.80
N GLY A 353 16.08 7.89 -13.85
CA GLY A 353 16.83 7.35 -14.97
C GLY A 353 15.97 7.21 -16.23
N GLY A 354 16.61 6.85 -17.32
CA GLY A 354 15.94 6.53 -18.58
C GLY A 354 16.88 5.77 -19.49
N GLY A 355 16.51 4.55 -19.86
CA GLY A 355 17.35 3.63 -20.65
C GLY A 355 17.97 2.48 -19.85
N GLU A 356 17.45 2.22 -18.64
CA GLU A 356 17.78 1.00 -17.90
C GLU A 356 17.23 -0.22 -18.64
N PHE A 357 17.96 -1.34 -18.53
CA PHE A 357 17.44 -2.61 -19.00
C PHE A 357 16.34 -3.08 -18.05
N LEU A 358 15.13 -3.29 -18.58
CA LEU A 358 14.04 -3.94 -17.90
C LEU A 358 13.96 -5.40 -18.36
N LEU A 359 13.73 -6.30 -17.42
CA LEU A 359 13.52 -7.72 -17.70
C LEU A 359 12.33 -7.92 -18.64
N PRO A 360 12.45 -8.84 -19.61
CA PRO A 360 11.31 -9.33 -20.36
C PRO A 360 10.24 -9.89 -19.42
N PHE A 361 8.97 -9.68 -19.78
CA PHE A 361 7.83 -10.15 -19.00
C PHE A 361 7.90 -11.66 -18.73
N GLU A 362 8.44 -12.43 -19.68
CA GLU A 362 8.68 -13.87 -19.53
C GLU A 362 9.46 -14.21 -18.25
N ALA A 363 10.56 -13.50 -18.00
CA ALA A 363 11.37 -13.72 -16.81
C ALA A 363 10.61 -13.33 -15.53
N VAL A 364 9.85 -12.24 -15.58
CA VAL A 364 9.11 -11.71 -14.43
C VAL A 364 7.96 -12.62 -14.01
N HIS A 365 7.14 -13.13 -14.96
CA HIS A 365 6.05 -14.01 -14.58
C HIS A 365 6.56 -15.37 -14.07
N GLN A 366 7.70 -15.87 -14.59
CA GLN A 366 8.35 -17.07 -14.05
C GLN A 366 8.80 -16.89 -12.60
N LEU A 367 9.39 -15.73 -12.26
CA LEU A 367 9.75 -15.39 -10.88
C LEU A 367 8.52 -15.31 -9.97
N PHE A 368 7.44 -14.69 -10.45
CA PHE A 368 6.16 -14.62 -9.73
C PHE A 368 5.59 -16.02 -9.44
N GLU A 369 5.46 -16.86 -10.46
CA GLU A 369 4.93 -18.22 -10.33
C GLU A 369 5.78 -19.06 -9.37
N GLN A 370 7.10 -18.97 -9.47
CA GLN A 370 8.02 -19.69 -8.60
C GLN A 370 7.91 -19.21 -7.14
N TYR A 371 7.86 -17.89 -6.92
CA TYR A 371 7.66 -17.34 -5.58
C TYR A 371 6.35 -17.81 -4.95
N CYS A 372 5.25 -17.79 -5.70
CA CYS A 372 3.97 -18.30 -5.19
C CYS A 372 4.06 -19.79 -4.82
N LYS A 373 4.69 -20.63 -5.66
CA LYS A 373 4.90 -22.05 -5.33
C LYS A 373 5.67 -22.18 -4.01
N ASP A 374 6.78 -21.47 -3.86
CA ASP A 374 7.64 -21.58 -2.68
C ASP A 374 6.95 -21.05 -1.42
N TYR A 375 6.21 -19.93 -1.53
CA TYR A 375 5.51 -19.30 -0.42
C TYR A 375 4.40 -20.18 0.17
N PHE A 376 3.68 -20.92 -0.67
CA PHE A 376 2.57 -21.79 -0.26
C PHE A 376 2.97 -23.25 -0.06
N THR A 377 4.19 -23.65 -0.42
CA THR A 377 4.68 -25.02 -0.18
C THR A 377 4.76 -25.30 1.33
N PRO A 378 4.15 -26.38 1.84
CA PRO A 378 4.20 -26.74 3.25
C PRO A 378 5.64 -26.91 3.77
N GLY A 379 5.99 -26.20 4.85
CA GLY A 379 7.31 -26.29 5.50
C GLY A 379 8.37 -25.33 4.95
N SER A 380 8.04 -24.48 3.96
CA SER A 380 8.89 -23.34 3.61
C SER A 380 8.86 -22.27 4.71
N SER A 381 9.85 -21.39 4.79
CA SER A 381 9.85 -20.29 5.77
C SER A 381 8.92 -19.11 5.39
N GLY A 382 8.17 -19.23 4.30
CA GLY A 382 7.19 -18.24 3.85
C GLY A 382 5.90 -18.28 4.68
N GLY A 383 5.30 -17.12 4.93
CA GLY A 383 4.32 -16.84 5.99
C GLY A 383 3.05 -17.72 6.09
N ALA A 384 2.80 -18.69 5.21
CA ALA A 384 1.77 -19.71 5.40
C ALA A 384 2.22 -20.89 6.28
N ALA A 385 3.53 -21.07 6.53
CA ALA A 385 4.06 -22.19 7.31
C ALA A 385 3.85 -22.08 8.82
N ALA A 386 3.28 -20.98 9.32
CA ALA A 386 3.06 -20.81 10.76
C ALA A 386 1.93 -21.71 11.33
N GLN A 387 1.15 -22.44 10.51
CA GLN A 387 -0.04 -23.16 11.02
C GLN A 387 -0.26 -24.59 10.53
N THR A 388 0.69 -25.22 9.83
CA THR A 388 0.61 -26.67 9.52
C THR A 388 1.09 -27.59 10.66
N SER A 389 1.37 -27.06 11.86
CA SER A 389 1.82 -27.86 13.01
C SER A 389 0.72 -28.70 13.70
N MET A 390 -0.49 -28.78 13.13
CA MET A 390 -1.61 -29.56 13.67
C MET A 390 -2.19 -30.58 12.68
N ALA A 391 -1.43 -31.01 11.67
CA ALA A 391 -1.86 -32.07 10.76
C ALA A 391 -1.62 -33.46 11.41
N GLY A 392 -2.60 -33.95 12.16
CA GLY A 392 -2.72 -35.38 12.49
C GLY A 392 -3.20 -36.18 11.27
N GLU A 393 -2.97 -37.50 11.27
CA GLU A 393 -3.45 -38.42 10.23
C GLU A 393 -4.93 -38.18 9.90
N GLY A 394 -5.24 -37.83 8.64
CA GLY A 394 -6.60 -37.61 8.14
C GLY A 394 -6.98 -36.15 7.84
N THR A 395 -6.05 -35.19 7.90
CA THR A 395 -6.27 -33.79 7.51
C THR A 395 -6.03 -33.56 6.02
N THR A 396 -6.97 -32.91 5.33
CA THR A 396 -6.76 -32.37 3.97
C THR A 396 -5.92 -31.10 4.06
N MET A 397 -4.82 -31.02 3.29
CA MET A 397 -3.98 -29.82 3.22
C MET A 397 -4.82 -28.61 2.76
N GLU A 398 -4.57 -27.45 3.35
CA GLU A 398 -5.18 -26.19 2.96
C GLU A 398 -4.68 -25.81 1.56
N GLU A 399 -5.58 -25.79 0.57
CA GLU A 399 -5.27 -25.30 -0.76
C GLU A 399 -5.54 -23.79 -0.82
N VAL A 400 -4.56 -23.04 -1.30
CA VAL A 400 -4.69 -21.61 -1.59
C VAL A 400 -4.89 -21.41 -3.09
N TYR A 401 -5.93 -20.67 -3.41
CA TYR A 401 -6.33 -20.30 -4.77
C TYR A 401 -5.88 -18.87 -5.02
N VAL A 402 -4.89 -18.70 -5.89
CA VAL A 402 -4.39 -17.38 -6.32
C VAL A 402 -5.03 -17.08 -7.67
N ASN A 403 -5.81 -16.00 -7.76
CA ASN A 403 -6.39 -15.56 -9.02
C ASN A 403 -5.79 -14.20 -9.42
N VAL A 404 -4.99 -14.17 -10.47
CA VAL A 404 -4.42 -12.93 -11.01
C VAL A 404 -5.40 -12.32 -12.01
N LYS A 405 -5.79 -11.06 -11.78
CA LYS A 405 -6.77 -10.33 -12.59
C LYS A 405 -6.16 -9.22 -13.45
N SER A 406 -5.06 -8.62 -13.00
CA SER A 406 -4.31 -7.64 -13.81
C SER A 406 -2.85 -7.62 -13.45
N VAL A 407 -2.01 -7.25 -14.42
CA VAL A 407 -0.58 -7.06 -14.25
C VAL A 407 -0.22 -5.68 -14.82
N LYS A 408 0.55 -4.89 -14.07
CA LYS A 408 0.88 -3.51 -14.49
C LYS A 408 2.35 -3.21 -14.26
N LEU A 409 2.98 -2.55 -15.23
CA LEU A 409 4.27 -1.89 -15.03
C LEU A 409 4.03 -0.51 -14.42
N GLU A 410 4.50 -0.31 -13.19
CA GLU A 410 4.26 0.88 -12.36
C GLU A 410 5.53 1.33 -11.65
N TYR A 411 5.51 2.53 -11.06
CA TYR A 411 6.55 2.95 -10.11
C TYR A 411 6.15 2.67 -8.66
N VAL A 412 7.11 2.25 -7.85
CA VAL A 412 6.95 2.12 -6.40
C VAL A 412 7.89 3.08 -5.69
N PHE A 413 7.39 3.75 -4.66
CA PHE A 413 8.23 4.41 -3.67
C PHE A 413 8.61 3.39 -2.60
N SER A 414 9.90 3.09 -2.50
CA SER A 414 10.45 2.15 -1.54
C SER A 414 11.42 2.85 -0.59
N LEU A 415 11.55 2.30 0.61
CA LEU A 415 12.60 2.74 1.51
C LEU A 415 13.95 2.33 0.91
N PRO A 416 14.96 3.19 1.01
CA PRO A 416 16.29 2.84 0.57
C PRO A 416 16.81 1.64 1.38
N LYS A 417 17.54 0.73 0.73
CA LYS A 417 18.23 -0.38 1.44
C LYS A 417 19.28 0.12 2.44
N ASP A 418 19.76 1.34 2.24
CA ASP A 418 20.70 2.03 3.12
C ASP A 418 19.93 3.07 3.93
N ASP A 419 19.70 2.75 5.22
CA ASP A 419 18.96 3.58 6.18
C ASP A 419 19.58 4.97 6.41
N THR A 420 20.75 5.26 5.83
CA THR A 420 21.37 6.59 5.88
C THR A 420 20.84 7.58 4.83
N LYS A 421 20.06 7.12 3.85
CA LYS A 421 19.47 7.98 2.83
C LYS A 421 18.16 8.61 3.32
N GLU A 422 18.05 9.93 3.16
CA GLU A 422 16.85 10.72 3.46
C GLU A 422 15.83 10.75 2.30
N GLU A 423 16.01 9.90 1.28
CA GLU A 423 15.23 9.89 0.04
C GLU A 423 14.63 8.51 -0.21
N LEU A 424 13.41 8.48 -0.75
CA LEU A 424 12.76 7.24 -1.19
C LEU A 424 13.31 6.86 -2.56
N GLU A 425 13.45 5.56 -2.79
CA GLU A 425 13.79 5.02 -4.11
C GLU A 425 12.50 4.91 -4.93
N LEU A 426 12.49 5.52 -6.12
CA LEU A 426 11.44 5.35 -7.11
C LEU A 426 11.86 4.23 -8.05
N ILE A 427 11.18 3.09 -8.03
CA ILE A 427 11.63 1.87 -8.72
C ILE A 427 10.56 1.40 -9.69
N PRO A 428 10.88 1.13 -10.97
CA PRO A 428 9.94 0.50 -11.88
C PRO A 428 9.71 -0.97 -11.46
N VAL A 429 8.46 -1.38 -11.33
CA VAL A 429 8.07 -2.72 -10.89
C VAL A 429 6.94 -3.28 -11.75
N TRP A 430 6.90 -4.60 -11.83
CA TRP A 430 5.72 -5.34 -12.23
C TRP A 430 4.89 -5.69 -11.01
N ASN A 431 3.66 -5.18 -10.97
CA ASN A 431 2.68 -5.52 -9.95
C ASN A 431 1.67 -6.53 -10.47
N PHE A 432 1.47 -7.58 -9.70
CA PHE A 432 0.43 -8.59 -9.92
C PHE A 432 -0.73 -8.31 -8.96
N TYR A 433 -1.91 -8.05 -9.51
CA TYR A 433 -3.13 -7.77 -8.76
C TYR A 433 -4.14 -8.90 -8.94
N GLY A 434 -4.89 -9.19 -7.89
CA GLY A 434 -5.85 -10.28 -7.92
C GLY A 434 -6.43 -10.59 -6.56
N SER A 435 -6.86 -11.83 -6.35
CA SER A 435 -7.45 -12.32 -5.11
C SER A 435 -6.73 -13.56 -4.58
N LEU A 436 -6.87 -13.80 -3.27
CA LEU A 436 -6.43 -15.00 -2.59
C LEU A 436 -7.65 -15.63 -1.89
N GLU A 437 -7.99 -16.86 -2.26
CA GLU A 437 -9.01 -17.64 -1.57
C GLU A 437 -8.35 -18.86 -0.91
N LYS A 438 -8.80 -19.23 0.29
CA LYS A 438 -8.33 -20.44 0.97
C LYS A 438 -9.48 -21.42 1.15
N THR A 439 -9.24 -22.71 0.94
CA THR A 439 -10.23 -23.73 1.30
C THR A 439 -10.51 -23.68 2.79
N PRO A 440 -11.79 -23.67 3.23
CA PRO A 440 -12.12 -23.64 4.64
C PRO A 440 -11.57 -24.88 5.36
N PHE A 441 -10.98 -24.65 6.54
CA PHE A 441 -10.46 -25.72 7.40
C PHE A 441 -11.63 -26.60 7.88
N LEU A 442 -11.67 -27.86 7.45
CA LEU A 442 -12.60 -28.84 7.99
C LEU A 442 -12.01 -29.40 9.29
N THR A 443 -12.41 -28.87 10.46
CA THR A 443 -12.25 -29.65 11.69
C THR A 443 -13.17 -30.86 11.62
N SER A 444 -12.76 -32.00 12.15
CA SER A 444 -13.54 -33.25 12.21
C SER A 444 -14.80 -33.18 13.10
N THR A 445 -15.25 -31.97 13.47
CA THR A 445 -16.45 -31.72 14.26
C THR A 445 -17.47 -31.06 13.34
N GLU A 446 -18.54 -31.80 13.04
CA GLU A 446 -19.65 -31.35 12.20
C GLU A 446 -20.15 -29.96 12.59
N GLY A 447 -20.29 -29.06 11.60
CA GLY A 447 -21.37 -28.07 11.63
C GLY A 447 -21.07 -26.61 11.33
N SER A 448 -19.81 -26.15 11.26
CA SER A 448 -19.54 -24.74 10.91
C SER A 448 -18.53 -24.62 9.77
N ARG A 449 -19.04 -24.39 8.55
CA ARG A 449 -18.27 -23.78 7.47
C ARG A 449 -18.00 -22.33 7.87
N GLU A 450 -16.96 -22.08 8.65
CA GLU A 450 -16.40 -20.74 8.78
C GLU A 450 -15.28 -20.62 7.75
N THR A 451 -15.56 -19.88 6.67
CA THR A 451 -14.49 -19.35 5.82
C THR A 451 -13.73 -18.33 6.66
N VAL A 452 -12.62 -18.74 7.26
CA VAL A 452 -11.76 -17.85 8.05
C VAL A 452 -10.99 -16.96 7.07
N TYR A 453 -11.58 -15.81 6.73
CA TYR A 453 -10.83 -14.70 6.18
C TYR A 453 -9.91 -14.19 7.28
N TRP A 454 -8.60 -14.40 7.13
CA TRP A 454 -7.64 -13.84 8.05
C TRP A 454 -7.83 -12.33 8.18
N THR A 455 -7.54 -11.84 9.37
CA THR A 455 -7.59 -10.45 9.86
C THR A 455 -6.68 -9.45 9.13
N ALA A 456 -6.27 -9.72 7.89
CA ALA A 456 -5.63 -8.77 7.00
C ALA A 456 -6.64 -8.28 5.95
N ARG A 457 -7.58 -7.43 6.40
CA ARG A 457 -8.54 -6.63 5.59
C ARG A 457 -9.46 -7.46 4.68
N GLN A 458 -10.75 -7.13 4.70
CA GLN A 458 -11.77 -7.70 3.80
C GLN A 458 -11.58 -7.16 2.36
N GLU A 459 -10.36 -7.16 1.83
CA GLU A 459 -10.06 -6.77 0.45
C GLU A 459 -10.29 -8.01 -0.43
N PRO A 460 -11.38 -8.06 -1.22
CA PRO A 460 -11.62 -9.19 -2.12
C PRO A 460 -10.54 -9.26 -3.21
N GLU A 461 -9.86 -8.14 -3.48
CA GLU A 461 -8.82 -8.01 -4.49
C GLU A 461 -7.78 -6.98 -4.06
N GLY A 462 -6.50 -7.19 -4.37
CA GLY A 462 -5.43 -6.26 -4.06
C GLY A 462 -4.11 -6.65 -4.73
N ARG A 463 -3.04 -5.92 -4.42
CA ARG A 463 -1.69 -6.28 -4.85
C ARG A 463 -1.25 -7.61 -4.22
N ILE A 464 -0.96 -8.61 -5.03
CA ILE A 464 -0.42 -9.89 -4.57
C ILE A 464 1.09 -9.74 -4.33
N LEU A 465 1.82 -9.24 -5.34
CA LEU A 465 3.27 -9.14 -5.31
C LEU A 465 3.77 -8.01 -6.22
N SER A 466 4.94 -7.47 -5.87
CA SER A 466 5.71 -6.52 -6.67
C SER A 466 7.08 -7.10 -6.97
N ILE A 467 7.50 -7.06 -8.24
CA ILE A 467 8.81 -7.53 -8.69
C ILE A 467 9.49 -6.37 -9.40
N ARG A 468 10.70 -6.01 -8.96
CA ARG A 468 11.54 -5.01 -9.63
C ARG A 468 11.71 -5.34 -11.11
N ALA A 469 11.46 -4.36 -11.97
CA ALA A 469 11.51 -4.56 -13.40
C ALA A 469 12.95 -4.59 -13.92
N ASP A 470 13.92 -4.02 -13.21
CA ASP A 470 15.33 -3.94 -13.64
C ASP A 470 16.13 -5.21 -13.32
N ASP A 471 15.92 -5.82 -12.15
CA ASP A 471 16.72 -6.96 -11.68
C ASP A 471 15.92 -8.18 -11.21
N GLY A 472 14.59 -8.09 -11.19
CA GLY A 472 13.72 -9.21 -10.79
C GLY A 472 13.65 -9.43 -9.29
N GLN A 473 14.21 -8.54 -8.47
CA GLN A 473 14.11 -8.64 -7.03
C GLN A 473 12.64 -8.50 -6.59
N ILE A 474 12.20 -9.42 -5.75
CA ILE A 474 10.88 -9.36 -5.14
C ILE A 474 10.90 -8.32 -4.03
N LEU A 475 9.93 -7.40 -4.04
CA LEU A 475 9.74 -6.45 -2.94
C LEU A 475 8.89 -7.14 -1.86
N ALA A 476 9.58 -7.81 -0.94
CA ALA A 476 9.05 -8.36 0.30
C ALA A 476 9.89 -7.77 1.47
N ASP A 477 9.23 -7.41 2.57
CA ASP A 477 9.81 -6.89 3.81
C ASP A 477 10.58 -7.96 4.60
#